data_AF-A0A1Y3SPK7-F1
#
_entry.id   AF-A0A1Y3SPK7-F1
#
_cell.length_a   1.000
_cell.length_b   1.000
_cell.length_c   1.000
_cell.angle_alpha   90.00
_cell.angle_beta   90.00
_cell.angle_gamma   90.00
#
_symmetry.space_group_name_H-M   'P 1'
#
loop_
_entity.id
_entity.type
_entity.pdbx_description
1 polymer ?
#
loop_
_entity_poly.entity_id
_entity_poly.type
_entity_poly.pdbx_seq_one_letter_code
_entity_poly.pdbx_strand_id
1 'polypeptide(L)'
;MEGYTMNDIDMNSLRSYRIEFEHQNPEHIWNSIEDQEFLKNMGGYAIDRLTGKGWLTAAGLLMFGKGIAVRERFDNIRMDYIDESNLIAGGRWSDRLTYDGLWENNLYNFIRQVMPKLVSGLKRPFRLAETGFKSK
;
A
#
# COMPACT_ATOMS: atom_id res chain seq x y z
N MET A 1 2.06 -20.53 2.48
CA MET A 1 2.80 -19.85 3.57
C MET A 1 2.10 -20.23 4.86
N GLU A 2 2.15 -21.51 5.23
CA GLU A 2 1.47 -21.98 6.43
C GLU A 2 2.01 -21.25 7.67
N GLY A 3 1.12 -20.87 8.59
CA GLY A 3 1.45 -20.09 9.79
C GLY A 3 1.21 -18.58 9.66
N TYR A 4 1.18 -18.02 8.45
CA TYR A 4 0.88 -16.60 8.23
C TYR A 4 -0.62 -16.40 8.01
N THR A 5 -1.28 -15.69 8.92
CA THR A 5 -2.75 -15.57 9.00
C THR A 5 -3.17 -14.10 9.05
N MET A 6 -4.48 -13.85 9.19
CA MET A 6 -4.99 -12.49 9.40
C MET A 6 -4.38 -11.79 10.62
N ASN A 7 -3.86 -12.53 11.61
CA ASN A 7 -3.18 -11.95 12.78
C ASN A 7 -1.85 -11.25 12.43
N ASP A 8 -1.29 -11.55 11.26
CA ASP A 8 -0.04 -10.99 10.76
C ASP A 8 -0.26 -9.75 9.89
N ILE A 9 -1.51 -9.34 9.69
CA ILE A 9 -1.88 -8.11 9.00
C ILE A 9 -1.80 -6.90 9.94
N ASP A 10 -1.18 -5.83 9.46
CA ASP A 10 -1.37 -4.48 9.98
C ASP A 10 -2.75 -3.96 9.53
N MET A 11 -3.73 -4.07 10.41
CA MET A 11 -5.11 -3.68 10.12
C MET A 11 -5.26 -2.18 9.79
N ASN A 12 -4.33 -1.32 10.22
CA ASN A 12 -4.40 0.10 9.90
C ASN A 12 -4.08 0.34 8.40
N SER A 13 -3.07 -0.36 7.88
CA SER A 13 -2.73 -0.33 6.44
C SER A 13 -3.89 -0.87 5.59
N LEU A 14 -4.45 -2.03 5.95
CA LEU A 14 -5.55 -2.64 5.21
C LEU A 14 -6.81 -1.76 5.20
N ARG A 15 -7.20 -1.22 6.35
CA ARG A 15 -8.36 -0.30 6.44
C ARG A 15 -8.16 0.96 5.63
N SER A 16 -6.97 1.55 5.68
CA SER A 16 -6.65 2.74 4.87
C SER A 16 -6.77 2.45 3.38
N TYR A 17 -6.24 1.30 2.93
CA TYR A 17 -6.35 0.87 1.54
C TYR A 17 -7.81 0.64 1.14
N ARG A 18 -8.62 0.02 2.01
CA ARG A 18 -10.05 -0.20 1.74
C ARG A 18 -10.84 1.09 1.59
N ILE A 19 -10.57 2.10 2.42
CA ILE A 19 -11.18 3.43 2.29
C ILE A 19 -10.83 4.05 0.93
N GLU A 20 -9.56 3.96 0.52
CA GLU A 20 -9.11 4.45 -0.78
C GLU A 20 -9.74 3.68 -1.95
N PHE A 21 -9.85 2.36 -1.81
CA PHE A 21 -10.51 1.48 -2.79
C PHE A 21 -12.00 1.83 -2.95
N GLU A 22 -12.72 2.00 -1.85
CA GLU A 22 -14.14 2.36 -1.83
C GLU A 22 -14.36 3.74 -2.45
N HIS A 23 -13.55 4.75 -2.10
CA HIS A 23 -13.64 6.07 -2.72
C HIS A 23 -13.44 6.04 -4.24
N GLN A 24 -12.55 5.19 -4.72
CA GLN A 24 -12.30 5.03 -6.17
C GLN A 24 -13.37 4.17 -6.85
N ASN A 25 -14.03 3.29 -6.10
CA ASN A 25 -15.01 2.33 -6.62
C ASN A 25 -16.25 2.24 -5.70
N PRO A 26 -17.10 3.27 -5.62
CA PRO A 26 -18.16 3.35 -4.60
C PRO A 26 -19.17 2.20 -4.66
N GLU A 27 -19.51 1.75 -5.87
CA GLU A 27 -20.51 0.70 -6.11
C GLU A 27 -19.89 -0.71 -6.20
N HIS A 28 -18.62 -0.87 -5.82
CA HIS A 28 -17.95 -2.17 -5.93
C HIS A 28 -18.52 -3.17 -4.92
N ILE A 29 -18.84 -4.38 -5.40
CA ILE A 29 -19.38 -5.49 -4.60
C ILE A 29 -18.47 -5.95 -3.43
N TRP A 30 -17.24 -5.44 -3.36
CA TRP A 30 -16.27 -5.78 -2.32
C TRP A 30 -16.24 -4.78 -1.17
N ASN A 31 -16.98 -3.67 -1.26
CA ASN A 31 -17.02 -2.69 -0.18
C ASN A 31 -17.73 -3.26 1.06
N SER A 32 -18.70 -4.16 0.86
CA SER A 32 -19.51 -4.77 1.92
C SER A 32 -18.97 -6.09 2.47
N ILE A 33 -17.88 -6.63 1.94
CA ILE A 33 -17.33 -7.92 2.40
C ILE A 33 -16.24 -7.74 3.45
N GLU A 34 -16.12 -8.73 4.34
CA GLU A 34 -15.13 -8.78 5.41
C GLU A 34 -13.67 -8.78 4.90
N ASP A 35 -12.75 -8.35 5.76
CA ASP A 35 -11.34 -8.13 5.41
C ASP A 35 -10.62 -9.37 4.84
N GLN A 36 -10.88 -10.54 5.41
CA GLN A 36 -10.27 -11.78 4.90
C GLN A 36 -10.80 -12.15 3.50
N GLU A 37 -12.10 -11.98 3.25
CA GLU A 37 -12.70 -12.28 1.94
C GLU A 37 -12.28 -11.23 0.91
N PHE A 38 -12.14 -9.97 1.31
CA PHE A 38 -11.56 -8.91 0.50
C PHE A 38 -10.13 -9.25 0.06
N LEU A 39 -9.26 -9.61 1.02
CA LEU A 39 -7.91 -10.06 0.70
C LEU A 39 -7.90 -11.30 -0.18
N LYS A 40 -8.78 -12.27 0.05
CA LYS A 40 -8.90 -13.46 -0.81
C LYS A 40 -9.26 -13.09 -2.25
N ASN A 41 -10.22 -12.19 -2.44
CA ASN A 41 -10.64 -11.72 -3.75
C ASN A 41 -9.54 -10.92 -4.47
N MET A 42 -8.69 -10.20 -3.73
CA MET A 42 -7.50 -9.55 -4.25
C MET A 42 -6.28 -10.48 -4.44
N GLY A 43 -6.39 -11.76 -4.07
CA GLY A 43 -5.27 -12.71 -4.10
C GLY A 43 -4.24 -12.53 -2.97
N GLY A 44 -4.56 -11.74 -1.95
CA GLY A 44 -3.78 -11.56 -0.72
C GLY A 44 -3.97 -12.68 0.32
N TYR A 45 -5.04 -13.47 0.21
CA TYR A 45 -5.31 -14.60 1.10
C TYR A 45 -5.71 -15.84 0.30
N ALA A 46 -5.23 -17.00 0.70
CA ALA A 46 -5.55 -18.27 0.08
C ALA A 46 -6.19 -19.22 1.10
N ILE A 47 -7.08 -20.09 0.64
CA ILE A 47 -7.71 -21.12 1.44
C ILE A 47 -7.61 -22.44 0.66
N ASP A 48 -7.11 -23.47 1.32
CA ASP A 48 -7.24 -24.83 0.84
C ASP A 48 -8.70 -25.27 0.96
N ARG A 49 -9.32 -25.58 -0.17
CA ARG A 49 -10.74 -25.96 -0.23
C ARG A 49 -11.03 -27.33 0.39
N LEU A 50 -10.03 -28.21 0.46
CA LEU A 50 -10.18 -29.56 1.02
C LEU A 50 -10.08 -29.53 2.55
N THR A 51 -9.15 -28.74 3.09
CA THR A 51 -8.85 -28.73 4.53
C THR A 51 -9.42 -27.52 5.27
N GLY A 52 -9.86 -26.48 4.55
CA GLY A 52 -10.31 -25.20 5.12
C GLY A 52 -9.18 -24.34 5.69
N LYS A 53 -7.92 -24.79 5.61
CA LYS A 53 -6.77 -24.03 6.10
C LYS A 53 -6.54 -22.80 5.24
N GLY A 54 -6.41 -21.64 5.89
CA GLY A 54 -6.14 -20.36 5.24
C GLY A 54 -4.73 -19.84 5.55
N TRP A 55 -4.17 -19.08 4.62
CA TRP A 55 -2.91 -18.37 4.81
C TRP A 55 -2.83 -17.11 3.96
N LEU A 56 -2.05 -16.14 4.42
CA LEU A 56 -1.64 -15.01 3.59
C LEU A 56 -0.77 -15.47 2.43
N THR A 57 -0.99 -14.89 1.26
CA THR A 57 -0.06 -15.04 0.13
C THR A 57 1.14 -14.11 0.32
N ALA A 58 2.17 -14.28 -0.52
CA ALA A 58 3.29 -13.35 -0.56
C ALA A 58 2.82 -11.90 -0.76
N ALA A 59 1.86 -11.71 -1.66
CA ALA A 59 1.31 -10.39 -1.96
C ALA A 59 0.56 -9.80 -0.76
N GLY A 60 -0.31 -10.59 -0.10
CA GLY A 60 -1.04 -10.11 1.07
C GLY A 60 -0.11 -9.73 2.23
N LEU A 61 0.89 -10.57 2.50
CA LEU A 61 1.87 -10.32 3.55
C LEU A 61 2.76 -9.11 3.22
N LEU A 62 3.24 -8.96 1.98
CA LEU A 62 4.06 -7.80 1.61
C LEU A 62 3.26 -6.49 1.58
N MET A 63 2.01 -6.52 1.13
CA MET A 63 1.18 -5.32 1.01
C MET A 63 0.73 -4.79 2.36
N PHE A 64 0.30 -5.68 3.25
CA PHE A 64 -0.41 -5.29 4.47
C PHE A 64 0.13 -5.98 5.73
N GLY A 65 1.22 -6.73 5.66
CA GLY A 65 1.77 -7.42 6.81
C GLY A 65 2.36 -6.49 7.86
N LYS A 66 2.45 -6.99 9.09
CA LYS A 66 3.27 -6.41 10.15
C LYS A 66 4.75 -6.59 9.78
N GLY A 67 5.58 -5.61 10.12
CA GLY A 67 7.01 -5.59 9.77
C GLY A 67 7.79 -6.77 10.36
N ILE A 68 7.35 -7.35 11.48
CA ILE A 68 7.94 -8.59 12.02
C ILE A 68 7.65 -9.77 11.08
N ALA A 69 6.38 -10.03 10.77
CA ALA A 69 5.98 -11.14 9.90
C ALA A 69 6.58 -11.03 8.49
N VAL A 70 6.66 -9.81 7.94
CA VAL A 70 7.34 -9.55 6.66
C VAL A 70 8.83 -9.91 6.75
N ARG A 71 9.55 -9.50 7.80
CA ARG A 71 10.98 -9.80 7.96
C ARG A 71 11.26 -11.27 8.22
N GLU A 72 10.40 -11.94 8.98
CA GLU A 72 10.51 -13.39 9.19
C GLU A 72 10.40 -14.17 7.89
N ARG A 73 9.55 -13.70 6.97
CA ARG A 73 9.36 -14.35 5.67
C ARG A 73 10.35 -13.91 4.60
N PHE A 74 10.72 -12.64 4.61
CA PHE A 74 11.52 -11.96 3.61
C PHE A 74 12.63 -11.18 4.30
N ASP A 75 13.58 -11.90 4.89
CA ASP A 75 14.74 -11.35 5.60
C ASP A 75 15.59 -10.38 4.76
N ASN A 76 15.59 -10.56 3.44
CA ASN A 76 16.35 -9.77 2.49
C ASN A 76 15.57 -8.61 1.85
N ILE A 77 14.36 -8.31 2.32
CA ILE A 77 13.60 -7.16 1.79
C ILE A 77 13.98 -5.86 2.50
N ARG A 78 14.30 -4.86 1.70
CA ARG A 78 14.50 -3.48 2.15
C ARG A 78 13.79 -2.53 1.21
N MET A 79 12.92 -1.70 1.77
CA MET A 79 12.28 -0.61 1.06
C MET A 79 13.05 0.68 1.37
N ASP A 80 13.58 1.30 0.33
CA ASP A 80 14.38 2.52 0.42
C ASP A 80 14.03 3.38 -0.79
N TYR A 81 13.66 4.63 -0.55
CA TYR A 81 13.49 5.64 -1.57
C TYR A 81 14.63 6.63 -1.41
N ILE A 82 15.34 6.91 -2.51
CA ILE A 82 16.45 7.85 -2.57
C ILE A 82 16.16 8.81 -3.71
N ASP A 83 16.14 10.11 -3.41
CA ASP A 83 16.04 11.16 -4.40
C ASP A 83 17.44 11.73 -4.65
N GLU A 84 17.93 11.61 -5.88
CA GLU A 84 19.21 12.17 -6.33
C GLU A 84 19.01 13.39 -7.26
N SER A 85 17.78 13.91 -7.35
CA SER A 85 17.51 15.12 -8.11
C SER A 85 17.92 16.38 -7.33
N ASN A 86 18.24 17.45 -8.06
CA ASN A 86 18.55 18.79 -7.49
C ASN A 86 19.65 18.78 -6.39
N LEU A 87 20.68 17.94 -6.54
CA LEU A 87 21.77 17.85 -5.58
C LEU A 87 22.50 19.19 -5.42
N ILE A 88 22.73 19.56 -4.17
CA ILE A 88 23.67 20.62 -3.81
C ILE A 88 25.09 20.06 -4.00
N ALA A 89 26.05 20.88 -4.41
CA ALA A 89 27.44 20.46 -4.59
C ALA A 89 27.97 19.75 -3.33
N GLY A 90 28.38 18.49 -3.47
CA GLY A 90 28.85 17.63 -2.37
C GLY A 90 27.76 16.79 -1.68
N GLY A 91 26.48 16.96 -2.03
CA GLY A 91 25.37 16.15 -1.53
C GLY A 91 25.31 14.76 -2.19
N ARG A 92 24.90 13.74 -1.41
CA ARG A 92 24.71 12.36 -1.90
C ARG A 92 23.29 12.07 -2.37
N TRP A 93 22.29 12.62 -1.69
CA TRP A 93 20.87 12.54 -2.02
C TRP A 93 20.19 13.80 -1.48
N SER A 94 19.12 14.26 -2.14
CA SER A 94 18.30 15.40 -1.72
C SER A 94 17.18 15.00 -0.75
N ASP A 95 16.70 13.75 -0.84
CA ASP A 95 15.75 13.16 0.10
C ASP A 95 16.00 11.65 0.22
N ARG A 96 15.63 11.06 1.37
CA ARG A 96 15.65 9.62 1.58
C ARG A 96 14.54 9.21 2.53
N LEU A 97 13.76 8.21 2.11
CA LEU A 97 12.82 7.52 2.98
C LEU A 97 13.23 6.07 3.12
N THR A 98 13.57 5.68 4.35
CA THR A 98 13.83 4.30 4.77
C THR A 98 12.97 4.00 5.98
N TYR A 99 12.81 2.72 6.31
CA TYR A 99 12.16 2.33 7.55
C TYR A 99 12.87 2.92 8.78
N ASP A 100 12.10 3.59 9.63
CA ASP A 100 12.55 4.30 10.84
C ASP A 100 11.85 3.82 12.13
N GLY A 101 10.93 2.86 12.03
CA GLY A 101 10.15 2.33 13.15
C GLY A 101 8.85 3.06 13.47
N LEU A 102 8.51 4.15 12.76
CA LEU A 102 7.29 4.93 13.02
C LEU A 102 6.03 4.38 12.34
N TRP A 103 6.18 3.46 11.40
CA TRP A 103 5.10 2.89 10.58
C TRP A 103 5.37 1.41 10.32
N GLU A 104 4.36 0.60 10.03
CA GLU A 104 4.59 -0.82 9.72
C GLU A 104 5.26 -0.98 8.36
N ASN A 105 6.39 -1.69 8.31
CA ASN A 105 7.26 -1.81 7.12
C ASN A 105 6.66 -2.72 6.03
N ASN A 106 5.49 -2.37 5.52
CA ASN A 106 4.79 -3.01 4.40
C ASN A 106 4.76 -2.09 3.16
N LEU A 107 4.52 -2.71 2.00
CA LEU A 107 4.53 -2.00 0.72
C LEU A 107 3.48 -0.90 0.65
N TYR A 108 2.28 -1.12 1.22
CA TYR A 108 1.24 -0.09 1.17
C TYR A 108 1.69 1.21 1.87
N ASN A 109 2.17 1.10 3.11
CA ASN A 109 2.63 2.27 3.87
C ASN A 109 3.87 2.92 3.22
N PHE A 110 4.78 2.11 2.65
CA PHE A 110 5.94 2.64 1.92
C PHE A 110 5.51 3.44 0.69
N ILE A 111 4.70 2.84 -0.18
CA ILE A 111 4.22 3.49 -1.41
C ILE A 111 3.41 4.74 -1.09
N ARG A 112 2.55 4.70 -0.07
CA ARG A 112 1.75 5.87 0.35
C ARG A 112 2.63 7.07 0.74
N GLN A 113 3.81 6.84 1.30
CA GLN A 113 4.76 7.89 1.64
C GLN A 113 5.64 8.33 0.46
N VAL A 114 6.01 7.40 -0.41
CA VAL A 114 6.85 7.67 -1.59
C VAL A 114 6.08 8.37 -2.71
N MET A 115 4.83 7.98 -2.97
CA MET A 115 4.05 8.50 -4.10
C MET A 115 3.92 10.03 -4.12
N PRO A 116 3.60 10.72 -3.00
CA PRO A 116 3.58 12.19 -2.98
C PRO A 116 4.93 12.82 -3.33
N LYS A 117 6.04 12.21 -2.89
CA LYS A 117 7.39 12.68 -3.19
C LYS A 117 7.69 12.58 -4.70
N LEU A 118 7.36 11.44 -5.31
CA LEU A 118 7.55 11.20 -6.74
C LEU A 118 6.76 12.17 -7.62
N VAL A 119 5.50 12.46 -7.27
CA VAL A 119 4.64 13.31 -8.10
C VAL A 119 4.79 14.80 -7.82
N SER A 120 5.42 15.18 -6.70
CA SER A 120 5.59 16.60 -6.31
C SER A 120 6.37 17.41 -7.35
N GLY A 121 7.37 16.79 -8.00
CA GLY A 121 8.20 17.42 -9.04
C GLY A 121 7.53 17.49 -10.42
N LEU A 122 6.40 16.82 -10.63
CA LEU A 122 5.72 16.80 -11.92
C LEU A 122 4.84 18.06 -12.09
N LYS A 123 5.17 18.90 -13.07
CA LYS A 123 4.32 20.02 -13.47
C LYS A 123 2.95 19.48 -13.90
N ARG A 124 1.89 19.80 -13.15
CA ARG A 124 0.51 19.50 -13.56
C ARG A 124 -0.01 20.66 -14.40
N PRO A 125 -0.14 20.53 -15.73
CA PRO A 125 -0.73 21.59 -16.54
C PRO A 125 -2.17 21.80 -16.09
N PHE A 126 -2.49 23.02 -15.68
CA PHE A 126 -3.85 23.40 -15.33
C PHE A 126 -4.75 23.26 -16.56
N ARG A 127 -5.86 22.55 -16.43
CA ARG A 127 -6.93 22.49 -17.43
C ARG A 127 -8.23 22.92 -16.76
N LEU A 128 -8.84 24.00 -17.26
CA LEU A 128 -10.23 24.34 -16.94
C LEU A 128 -11.13 23.26 -17.55
N ALA A 129 -11.95 22.61 -16.73
CA ALA A 129 -13.07 21.85 -17.26
C ALA A 129 -14.10 22.86 -17.80
N GLU A 130 -14.44 22.77 -19.09
CA GLU A 130 -15.52 23.55 -19.70
C GLU A 130 -16.88 23.01 -19.22
N THR A 131 -17.23 23.27 -17.97
CA THR A 131 -18.63 23.23 -17.53
C THR A 131 -19.08 24.65 -17.32
N GLY A 132 -19.83 25.13 -18.33
CA GLY A 132 -20.30 26.50 -18.44
C GLY A 132 -21.05 26.98 -17.21
N PHE A 133 -20.72 28.20 -16.80
CA PHE A 133 -21.59 29.05 -16.02
C PHE A 133 -22.96 29.14 -16.71
N LYS A 134 -24.02 28.64 -16.07
CA LYS A 134 -25.37 29.17 -16.29
C LYS A 134 -25.65 30.13 -15.14
N SER A 135 -25.51 31.43 -15.39
CA SER A 135 -26.16 32.43 -14.54
C SER A 135 -27.68 32.36 -14.79
N LYS A 136 -28.44 32.33 -13.70
CA LYS A 136 -29.83 32.81 -13.73
C LYS A 136 -29.85 34.30 -13.95
#